data_AF-A0A6H1MTL1-F1
#
_entry.id   AF-A0A6H1MTL1-F1
#
_cell.length_a   1.000
_cell.length_b   1.000
_cell.length_c   1.000
_cell.angle_alpha   90.00
_cell.angle_beta   90.00
_cell.angle_gamma   90.00
#
_symmetry.space_group_name_H-M   'P 1'
#
loop_
_entity.id
_entity.type
_entity.pdbx_description
1 polymer ?
#
loop_
_entity_poly.entity_id
_entity_poly.type
_entity_poly.pdbx_seq_one_letter_code
_entity_poly.pdbx_strand_id
1 'polypeptide(L)' 'MPRADGVDVDHVRPLPLGGEGIGGNVHALCHDCHQFKAATEFGASAT' A
#
# COMPACT_ATOMS: atom_id res chain seq x y z
N MET A 1 -17.05 4.51 -4.98
CA MET A 1 -16.96 3.31 -5.85
C MET A 1 -16.14 2.27 -5.10
N PRO A 2 -16.67 1.10 -4.73
CA PRO A 2 -15.85 0.07 -4.11
C PRO A 2 -14.83 -0.45 -5.13
N ARG A 3 -13.60 -0.66 -4.69
CA ARG A 3 -12.49 -1.16 -5.52
C ARG A 3 -12.83 -2.56 -6.04
N ALA A 4 -12.68 -2.78 -7.35
CA ALA A 4 -13.30 -3.88 -8.09
C ALA A 4 -12.82 -5.30 -7.70
N ASP A 5 -11.76 -5.46 -6.91
CA ASP A 5 -11.12 -6.77 -6.70
C ASP A 5 -10.85 -7.14 -5.23
N GLY A 6 -11.26 -6.32 -4.26
CA GLY A 6 -10.99 -6.58 -2.83
C GLY A 6 -9.50 -6.61 -2.43
N VAL A 7 -8.60 -6.36 -3.39
CA VAL A 7 -7.16 -6.24 -3.20
C VAL A 7 -6.62 -4.87 -3.62
N ASP A 8 -5.82 -4.29 -2.73
CA ASP A 8 -5.06 -3.07 -2.86
C ASP A 8 -3.63 -3.36 -3.35
N VAL A 9 -3.22 -2.75 -4.46
CA VAL A 9 -1.84 -2.80 -4.96
C VAL A 9 -1.07 -1.67 -4.32
N ASP A 10 0.01 -2.01 -3.63
CA ASP A 10 0.82 -1.06 -2.87
C ASP A 10 2.30 -1.31 -3.01
N HIS A 11 3.11 -0.28 -2.77
CA HIS A 11 4.55 -0.37 -2.99
C HIS A 11 5.24 -1.09 -1.82
N VAL A 12 6.17 -2.00 -2.10
CA VAL A 12 6.96 -2.68 -1.05
C VAL A 12 7.76 -1.68 -0.24
N ARG A 13 8.51 -0.81 -0.93
CA ARG A 13 9.05 0.44 -0.39
C ARG A 13 8.21 1.59 -0.92
N PRO A 14 7.56 2.40 -0.08
CA PRO A 14 6.76 3.53 -0.53
C PRO A 14 7.56 4.57 -1.32
N LEU A 15 6.94 5.20 -2.32
CA LEU A 15 7.55 6.28 -3.09
C LEU A 15 8.09 7.43 -2.19
N PRO A 16 7.35 7.91 -1.16
CA PRO A 16 7.85 8.96 -0.27
C PRO A 16 9.10 8.55 0.53
N LEU A 17 9.31 7.24 0.70
CA LEU A 17 10.47 6.67 1.39
C LEU A 17 11.57 6.25 0.40
N GLY A 18 11.49 6.66 -0.86
CA GLY A 18 12.49 6.37 -1.90
C GLY A 18 12.31 5.05 -2.63
N GLY A 19 11.08 4.51 -2.67
CA GLY A 19 10.73 3.39 -3.54
C GLY A 19 10.58 3.79 -5.01
N GLU A 20 10.62 2.80 -5.89
CA GLU A 20 10.46 2.97 -7.34
C GLU A 20 9.11 2.42 -7.81
N GLY A 21 8.51 3.06 -8.81
CA GLY A 21 7.26 2.62 -9.45
C GLY A 21 7.47 1.48 -10.45
N ILE A 22 8.10 0.39 -10.01
CA ILE A 22 8.42 -0.78 -10.84
C ILE A 22 7.65 -2.01 -10.38
N GLY A 23 7.43 -2.95 -11.30
CA GLY A 23 6.70 -4.19 -11.00
C GLY A 23 7.32 -5.03 -9.88
N GLY A 24 8.64 -4.92 -9.67
CA GLY A 24 9.34 -5.59 -8.57
C GLY A 24 9.20 -4.91 -7.20
N ASN A 25 8.57 -3.73 -7.13
CA ASN A 25 8.36 -2.98 -5.90
C ASN A 25 6.86 -2.78 -5.61
N VAL A 26 5.98 -3.65 -6.12
CA VAL A 26 4.54 -3.62 -5.80
C VAL A 26 4.03 -4.99 -5.36
N HIS A 27 3.13 -5.02 -4.38
CA HIS A 27 2.42 -6.21 -3.92
C HIS A 27 0.92 -5.97 -3.94
N ALA A 28 0.14 -7.02 -4.21
CA ALA A 28 -1.30 -7.03 -3.96
C ALA A 28 -1.55 -7.46 -2.50
N LEU A 29 -2.31 -6.66 -1.77
CA LEU A 29 -2.69 -6.83 -0.37
C LEU A 29 -4.21 -6.82 -0.25
N CYS A 30 -4.79 -7.49 0.73
CA CYS A 30 -6.18 -7.16 1.07
C CYS A 30 -6.25 -5.76 1.70
N HIS A 31 -7.45 -5.19 1.79
CA HIS A 31 -7.65 -3.86 2.34
C HIS A 31 -7.07 -3.69 3.75
N ASP A 32 -7.32 -4.63 4.65
CA ASP A 32 -6.83 -4.55 6.04
C ASP A 32 -5.30 -4.62 6.12
N CYS A 33 -4.67 -5.44 5.29
CA CYS A 33 -3.21 -5.51 5.18
C CYS A 33 -2.62 -4.20 4.63
N HIS A 34 -3.30 -3.55 3.69
CA HIS A 34 -2.87 -2.26 3.16
C HIS A 34 -2.95 -1.16 4.22
N GLN A 35 -4.04 -1.10 4.98
CA GLN A 35 -4.19 -0.16 6.09
C GLN A 35 -3.15 -0.40 7.19
N PHE A 36 -2.92 -1.66 7.56
CA PHE A 36 -1.89 -2.02 8.54
C PHE A 36 -0.49 -1.60 8.08
N LYS A 37 -0.15 -1.83 6.81
CA LYS A 37 1.12 -1.41 6.22
C LYS A 37 1.28 0.10 6.25
N ALA A 38 0.27 0.86 5.80
CA ALA A 38 0.29 2.32 5.83
C ALA A 38 0.52 2.85 7.25
N ALA A 39 -0.19 2.29 8.25
CA ALA A 39 -0.01 2.67 9.65
C ALA A 39 1.40 2.34 10.19
N THR A 40 1.99 1.23 9.75
CA THR A 40 3.35 0.82 10.14
C THR A 40 4.42 1.74 9.53
N GLU A 41 4.23 2.18 8.29
CA GLU A 41 5.22 2.95 7.54
C GLU A 41 5.13 4.46 7.77
N PHE A 42 3.92 4.98 7.99
CA PHE A 42 3.64 6.41 8.08
C PHE A 42 3.04 6.84 9.44
N GLY A 43 2.81 5.89 10.35
CA GLY A 43 2.04 6.14 11.56
C GLY A 43 0.54 6.18 11.28
N ALA A 44 -0.27 6.21 12.34
CA ALA A 44 -1.71 6.31 12.21
C ALA A 44 -2.13 7.71 11.73
N SER A 45 -2.21 7.91 10.40
CA SER A 45 -3.03 8.93 9.76
C SER A 45 -3.16 8.69 8.25
N ALA A 46 -4.35 8.25 7.81
CA ALA A 46 -5.14 8.91 6.76
C ALA A 46 -6.50 8.20 6.58
N THR A 47 -7.57 8.96 6.82
CA THR A 47 -8.93 8.72 6.32
C THR A 47 -9.08 9.46 5.00
#